data_AF-M6BTR3-F1
#
_entry.id   AF-M6BTR3-F1
#
_cell.length_a   1.000
_cell.length_b   1.000
_cell.length_c   1.000
_cell.angle_alpha   90.00
_cell.angle_beta   90.00
_cell.angle_gamma   90.00
#
_symmetry.space_group_name_H-M   'P 1'
#
loop_
_entity.id
_entity.type
_entity.pdbx_description
1 polymer ?
#
loop_
_entity_poly.entity_id
_entity_poly.type
_entity_poly.pdbx_seq_one_letter_code
_entity_poly.pdbx_strand_id
1 'polypeptide(L)'
;MARETSKNYFGWEALFGIVSYQSGDDKKHFRILPLTWFTWGTNSKDYIFFWPLPPVFFGKVRNESYRVVFPFYAEQKKETDFVLSLGIFLFLMEQEKDRREYSVLWPLIHYAKSKEEISYRFFPIFTHRETAERLETKSIFYYRYKEKTVSYETFSFHGILFPFYQASEEIFTKKDFRSGSGYNTLIPFYFRNYSDRFESEKQIFQERNLYSILFLYSYKEDLLFKRRESSFLSPFYYFSYKESDVSSIFDLNLILPIPFIVWGRDKKGEDGDRRFRFILGYYTSSFFQRSVNATLRKSSWNFLLFTGGEKYIDDSYSSLGAQETTRFYLFPFYFGEEITEGGNWTYRSHKIPILYSNQTTPSSYDITILLFSGFKSDPESGIKRTMILPFWYQSENIDKISGNDYKNFKTFTPVFFKQKLLKIGQTEKIVPKFLGSI
;
A
#
# COMPACT_ATOMS: atom_id res chain seq x y z
N MET A 1 -19.37 -49.79 -39.81
CA MET A 1 -19.34 -51.12 -40.47
C MET A 1 -18.17 -51.87 -39.88
N ALA A 2 -18.38 -53.02 -39.25
CA ALA A 2 -17.27 -53.84 -38.78
C ALA A 2 -16.84 -54.76 -39.93
N ARG A 3 -15.55 -54.71 -40.31
CA ARG A 3 -14.96 -55.59 -41.33
C ARG A 3 -15.15 -57.08 -40.99
N GLU A 4 -15.28 -57.37 -39.69
CA GLU A 4 -15.32 -58.71 -39.12
C GLU A 4 -16.67 -59.42 -39.25
N THR A 5 -17.75 -58.70 -39.58
CA THR A 5 -19.11 -59.26 -39.67
C THR A 5 -19.72 -59.24 -41.08
N SER A 6 -18.95 -58.85 -42.11
CA SER A 6 -19.38 -58.75 -43.51
C SER A 6 -18.71 -59.84 -44.35
N LYS A 7 -19.49 -60.59 -45.15
CA LYS A 7 -18.99 -61.66 -46.03
C LYS A 7 -18.24 -61.15 -47.27
N ASN A 8 -18.56 -59.94 -47.75
CA ASN A 8 -17.96 -59.27 -48.91
C ASN A 8 -17.62 -57.81 -48.56
N TYR A 9 -16.40 -57.59 -48.06
CA TYR A 9 -15.88 -56.24 -47.73
C TYR A 9 -14.79 -55.79 -48.70
N PHE A 10 -14.89 -54.56 -49.22
CA PHE A 10 -13.89 -53.90 -50.06
C PHE A 10 -13.74 -52.43 -49.68
N GLY A 11 -12.53 -51.93 -49.44
CA GLY A 11 -12.30 -50.52 -49.16
C GLY A 11 -10.92 -50.03 -49.57
N TRP A 12 -10.79 -48.73 -49.83
CA TRP A 12 -9.54 -48.05 -50.17
C TRP A 12 -9.49 -46.66 -49.53
N GLU A 13 -8.28 -46.16 -49.29
CA GLU A 13 -8.03 -44.81 -48.78
C GLU A 13 -6.94 -44.14 -49.63
N ALA A 14 -7.06 -42.83 -49.86
CA ALA A 14 -6.11 -42.03 -50.62
C ALA A 14 -5.89 -40.67 -49.95
N LEU A 15 -4.79 -40.00 -50.28
CA LEU A 15 -4.41 -38.68 -49.76
C LEU A 15 -4.38 -38.65 -48.22
N PHE A 16 -3.63 -39.57 -47.59
CA PHE A 16 -3.51 -39.68 -46.13
C PHE A 16 -4.85 -39.85 -45.39
N GLY A 17 -5.80 -40.56 -46.02
CA GLY A 17 -7.13 -40.80 -45.46
C GLY A 17 -8.11 -39.63 -45.64
N ILE A 18 -7.69 -38.56 -46.35
CA ILE A 18 -8.59 -37.48 -46.77
C ILE A 18 -9.71 -38.07 -47.61
N VAL A 19 -9.43 -39.00 -48.53
CA VAL A 19 -10.45 -39.70 -49.31
C VAL A 19 -10.49 -41.16 -48.89
N SER A 20 -11.67 -41.70 -48.56
CA SER A 20 -11.84 -43.14 -48.33
C SER A 20 -13.16 -43.67 -48.87
N TYR A 21 -13.14 -44.92 -49.34
CA TYR A 21 -14.31 -45.68 -49.77
C TYR A 21 -14.30 -47.03 -49.08
N GLN A 22 -15.46 -47.50 -48.64
CA GLN A 22 -15.65 -48.80 -48.01
C GLN A 22 -16.98 -49.39 -48.50
N SER A 23 -17.04 -50.68 -48.78
CA SER A 23 -18.19 -51.42 -49.29
C SER A 23 -18.30 -52.70 -48.49
N GLY A 24 -19.47 -52.97 -47.91
CA GLY A 24 -19.83 -54.22 -47.24
C GLY A 24 -21.14 -54.80 -47.82
N ASP A 25 -21.60 -55.90 -47.24
CA ASP A 25 -22.70 -56.74 -47.78
C ASP A 25 -23.96 -55.95 -48.16
N ASP A 26 -24.44 -55.11 -47.23
CA ASP A 26 -25.69 -54.36 -47.41
C ASP A 26 -25.47 -52.84 -47.52
N LYS A 27 -24.23 -52.36 -47.35
CA LYS A 27 -23.92 -50.94 -47.21
C LYS A 27 -22.58 -50.55 -47.81
N LYS A 28 -22.52 -49.39 -48.44
CA LYS A 28 -21.31 -48.73 -48.97
C LYS A 28 -21.12 -47.38 -48.30
N HIS A 29 -19.90 -46.95 -48.08
CA HIS A 29 -19.49 -45.73 -47.38
C HIS A 29 -18.39 -45.00 -48.14
N PHE A 30 -18.47 -43.68 -48.21
CA PHE A 30 -17.46 -42.84 -48.82
C PHE A 30 -17.22 -41.60 -47.95
N ARG A 31 -15.98 -41.10 -47.91
CA ARG A 31 -15.56 -39.95 -47.10
C ARG A 31 -14.53 -39.11 -47.85
N ILE A 32 -14.68 -37.78 -47.81
CA ILE A 32 -13.68 -36.78 -48.18
C ILE A 32 -13.58 -35.77 -47.04
N LEU A 33 -12.47 -35.70 -46.31
CA LEU A 33 -12.30 -34.75 -45.20
C LEU A 33 -11.90 -33.34 -45.68
N PRO A 34 -12.39 -32.26 -45.02
CA PRO A 34 -13.52 -32.22 -44.08
C PRO A 34 -14.89 -32.17 -44.80
N LEU A 35 -14.90 -32.27 -46.13
CA LEU A 35 -16.01 -31.90 -47.01
C LEU A 35 -17.28 -32.75 -46.91
N THR A 36 -17.19 -34.08 -46.85
CA THR A 36 -18.37 -34.96 -46.87
C THR A 36 -18.09 -36.39 -46.38
N TRP A 37 -19.09 -37.05 -45.82
CA TRP A 37 -19.11 -38.50 -45.57
C TRP A 37 -20.53 -39.03 -45.76
N PHE A 38 -20.70 -40.20 -46.38
CA PHE A 38 -22.03 -40.80 -46.54
C PHE A 38 -21.97 -42.32 -46.62
N THR A 39 -23.07 -42.95 -46.21
CA THR A 39 -23.26 -44.41 -46.26
C THR A 39 -24.59 -44.71 -46.93
N TRP A 40 -24.62 -45.56 -47.95
CA TRP A 40 -25.85 -45.96 -48.65
C TRP A 40 -26.05 -47.47 -48.61
N GLY A 41 -27.31 -47.91 -48.73
CA GLY A 41 -27.68 -49.33 -48.76
C GLY A 41 -28.03 -49.81 -50.17
N THR A 42 -28.01 -51.12 -50.40
CA THR A 42 -28.33 -51.76 -51.69
C THR A 42 -29.83 -51.84 -52.01
N ASN A 43 -30.72 -51.62 -51.02
CA ASN A 43 -32.17 -51.85 -51.12
C ASN A 43 -33.07 -50.60 -51.08
N SER A 44 -32.52 -49.38 -51.16
CA SER A 44 -33.30 -48.13 -51.22
C SER A 44 -33.42 -47.61 -52.66
N LYS A 45 -34.41 -46.74 -52.95
CA LYS A 45 -34.54 -45.97 -54.22
C LYS A 45 -33.40 -44.96 -54.46
N ASP A 46 -32.25 -45.19 -53.85
CA ASP A 46 -31.08 -44.32 -53.89
C ASP A 46 -30.27 -44.64 -55.15
N TYR A 47 -29.94 -43.63 -55.95
CA TYR A 47 -29.09 -43.78 -57.13
C TYR A 47 -27.78 -43.06 -56.89
N ILE A 48 -26.66 -43.75 -57.11
CA ILE A 48 -25.32 -43.17 -57.00
C ILE A 48 -24.50 -43.62 -58.20
N PHE A 49 -24.00 -42.65 -58.95
CA PHE A 49 -22.97 -42.79 -59.96
C PHE A 49 -21.61 -42.47 -59.33
N PHE A 50 -20.66 -43.37 -59.52
CA PHE A 50 -19.29 -43.27 -59.04
C PHE A 50 -18.33 -43.52 -60.19
N TRP A 51 -17.41 -42.60 -60.44
CA TRP A 51 -16.28 -42.76 -61.34
C TRP A 51 -14.97 -42.57 -60.56
N PRO A 52 -14.03 -43.53 -60.60
CA PRO A 52 -12.88 -43.53 -59.70
C PRO A 52 -11.82 -42.46 -60.01
N LEU A 53 -11.57 -42.13 -61.28
CA LEU A 53 -10.42 -41.28 -61.67
C LEU A 53 -10.71 -40.43 -62.93
N PRO A 54 -10.84 -39.08 -62.83
CA PRO A 54 -10.86 -38.30 -61.59
C PRO A 54 -12.06 -38.70 -60.73
N PRO A 55 -11.98 -38.64 -59.39
CA PRO A 55 -13.10 -39.01 -58.54
C PRO A 55 -14.32 -38.13 -58.82
N VAL A 56 -15.34 -38.70 -59.48
CA VAL A 56 -16.59 -38.02 -59.82
C VAL A 56 -17.76 -38.80 -59.23
N PHE A 57 -18.64 -38.09 -58.55
CA PHE A 57 -19.75 -38.67 -57.81
C PHE A 57 -21.01 -37.86 -58.06
N PHE A 58 -22.08 -38.53 -58.43
CA PHE A 58 -23.41 -37.92 -58.51
C PHE A 58 -24.42 -38.88 -57.90
N GLY A 59 -25.22 -38.44 -56.95
CA GLY A 59 -26.23 -39.33 -56.41
C GLY A 59 -27.21 -38.67 -55.49
N LYS A 60 -28.34 -39.35 -55.28
CA LYS A 60 -29.32 -38.98 -54.27
C LYS A 60 -29.47 -40.16 -53.31
N VAL A 61 -29.20 -39.91 -52.04
CA VAL A 61 -29.36 -40.86 -50.94
C VAL A 61 -30.41 -40.29 -50.01
N ARG A 62 -31.58 -40.92 -49.94
CA ARG A 62 -32.73 -40.42 -49.18
C ARG A 62 -33.12 -38.99 -49.62
N ASN A 63 -32.94 -37.99 -48.74
CA ASN A 63 -33.20 -36.57 -48.98
C ASN A 63 -31.94 -35.75 -49.30
N GLU A 64 -30.79 -36.41 -49.43
CA GLU A 64 -29.50 -35.76 -49.66
C GLU A 64 -29.05 -35.99 -51.11
N SER A 65 -28.69 -34.92 -51.81
CA SER A 65 -28.10 -34.99 -53.14
C SER A 65 -26.64 -34.57 -53.13
N TYR A 66 -25.81 -35.30 -53.84
CA TYR A 66 -24.37 -35.17 -53.87
C TYR A 66 -23.89 -34.97 -55.30
N ARG A 67 -22.98 -34.01 -55.52
CA ARG A 67 -22.32 -33.74 -56.79
C ARG A 67 -20.86 -33.39 -56.53
N VAL A 68 -19.94 -34.30 -56.84
CA VAL A 68 -18.51 -34.11 -56.61
C VAL A 68 -17.76 -34.34 -57.91
N VAL A 69 -16.91 -33.39 -58.27
CA VAL A 69 -15.93 -33.47 -59.36
C VAL A 69 -14.59 -33.06 -58.76
N PHE A 70 -13.91 -34.01 -58.14
CA PHE A 70 -12.65 -33.76 -57.47
C PHE A 70 -11.53 -33.45 -58.49
N PRO A 71 -10.64 -32.45 -58.27
CA PRO A 71 -10.52 -31.53 -57.13
C PRO A 71 -11.23 -30.18 -57.30
N PHE A 72 -12.12 -30.03 -58.27
CA PHE A 72 -12.61 -28.71 -58.68
C PHE A 72 -13.93 -28.31 -58.03
N TYR A 73 -14.77 -29.29 -57.70
CA TYR A 73 -16.13 -29.02 -57.24
C TYR A 73 -16.61 -30.11 -56.29
N ALA A 74 -17.27 -29.73 -55.22
CA ALA A 74 -18.06 -30.63 -54.39
C ALA A 74 -19.30 -29.89 -53.89
N GLU A 75 -20.46 -30.49 -54.00
CA GLU A 75 -21.73 -29.96 -53.53
C GLU A 75 -22.52 -31.09 -52.87
N GLN A 76 -23.03 -30.81 -51.68
CA GLN A 76 -23.96 -31.64 -50.93
C GLN A 76 -25.17 -30.77 -50.57
N LYS A 77 -26.38 -31.24 -50.86
CA LYS A 77 -27.63 -30.56 -50.49
C LYS A 77 -28.52 -31.51 -49.72
N LYS A 78 -29.06 -31.04 -48.60
CA LYS A 78 -29.97 -31.75 -47.72
C LYS A 78 -31.10 -30.80 -47.32
N GLU A 79 -32.22 -30.86 -48.03
CA GLU A 79 -33.36 -29.97 -47.81
C GLU A 79 -32.96 -28.47 -47.84
N THR A 80 -32.87 -27.82 -46.68
CA THR A 80 -32.43 -26.42 -46.52
C THR A 80 -30.92 -26.26 -46.33
N ASP A 81 -30.23 -27.34 -45.99
CA ASP A 81 -28.81 -27.34 -45.68
C ASP A 81 -28.00 -27.65 -46.94
N PHE A 82 -26.86 -27.00 -47.11
CA PHE A 82 -25.97 -27.30 -48.22
C PHE A 82 -24.51 -27.05 -47.87
N VAL A 83 -23.62 -27.80 -48.52
CA VAL A 83 -22.17 -27.62 -48.50
C VAL A 83 -21.72 -27.50 -49.94
N LEU A 84 -20.94 -26.47 -50.26
CA LEU A 84 -20.37 -26.21 -51.58
C LEU A 84 -18.88 -25.94 -51.41
N SER A 85 -18.06 -26.58 -52.22
CA SER A 85 -16.62 -26.40 -52.27
C SER A 85 -16.18 -26.22 -53.73
N LEU A 86 -15.50 -25.12 -54.01
CA LEU A 86 -14.84 -24.82 -55.28
C LEU A 86 -13.32 -24.94 -55.09
N GLY A 87 -12.68 -25.73 -55.94
CA GLY A 87 -11.24 -25.96 -55.94
C GLY A 87 -10.70 -26.50 -54.62
N ILE A 88 -11.38 -27.50 -54.02
CA ILE A 88 -11.23 -28.15 -52.69
C ILE A 88 -11.02 -27.21 -51.49
N PHE A 89 -10.12 -26.23 -51.59
CA PHE A 89 -9.70 -25.29 -50.55
C PHE A 89 -9.83 -23.81 -50.98
N LEU A 90 -10.09 -23.49 -52.25
CA LEU A 90 -10.16 -22.09 -52.69
C LEU A 90 -11.37 -21.37 -52.09
N PHE A 91 -12.54 -22.01 -52.14
CA PHE A 91 -13.76 -21.46 -51.57
C PHE A 91 -14.66 -22.59 -51.04
N LEU A 92 -15.08 -22.47 -49.79
CA LEU A 92 -16.07 -23.34 -49.17
C LEU A 92 -17.23 -22.49 -48.66
N MET A 93 -18.45 -22.98 -48.84
CA MET A 93 -19.68 -22.37 -48.35
C MET A 93 -20.55 -23.46 -47.74
N GLU A 94 -20.92 -23.29 -46.48
CA GLU A 94 -21.76 -24.22 -45.75
C GLU A 94 -22.98 -23.47 -45.23
N GLN A 95 -24.15 -24.09 -45.33
CA GLN A 95 -25.38 -23.62 -44.71
C GLN A 95 -25.99 -24.79 -43.96
N GLU A 96 -26.09 -24.65 -42.65
CA GLU A 96 -26.73 -25.61 -41.75
C GLU A 96 -27.80 -24.87 -40.94
N LYS A 97 -29.08 -25.12 -41.25
CA LYS A 97 -30.23 -24.40 -40.70
C LYS A 97 -30.06 -22.89 -40.83
N ASP A 98 -29.77 -22.23 -39.72
CA ASP A 98 -29.58 -20.78 -39.59
C ASP A 98 -28.10 -20.35 -39.60
N ARG A 99 -27.16 -21.31 -39.60
CA ARG A 99 -25.72 -21.09 -39.63
C ARG A 99 -25.24 -21.09 -41.06
N ARG A 100 -24.46 -20.07 -41.42
CA ARG A 100 -23.78 -19.94 -42.71
C ARG A 100 -22.29 -19.78 -42.47
N GLU A 101 -21.49 -20.57 -43.16
CA GLU A 101 -20.04 -20.50 -43.10
C GLU A 101 -19.44 -20.32 -44.47
N TYR A 102 -18.36 -19.56 -44.52
CA TYR A 102 -17.61 -19.25 -45.71
C TYR A 102 -16.14 -19.39 -45.37
N SER A 103 -15.39 -20.08 -46.22
CA SER A 103 -13.94 -20.14 -46.10
C SER A 103 -13.30 -19.85 -47.44
N VAL A 104 -12.34 -18.93 -47.45
CA VAL A 104 -11.52 -18.60 -48.63
C VAL A 104 -10.09 -19.04 -48.33
N LEU A 105 -9.49 -19.77 -49.26
CA LEU A 105 -8.16 -20.38 -49.06
C LEU A 105 -8.11 -21.12 -47.73
N TRP A 106 -9.07 -22.02 -47.53
CA TRP A 106 -9.22 -22.71 -46.25
C TRP A 106 -7.87 -23.31 -45.81
N PRO A 107 -7.41 -23.04 -44.57
CA PRO A 107 -8.16 -22.45 -43.45
C PRO A 107 -7.92 -20.94 -43.20
N LEU A 108 -7.27 -20.22 -44.12
CA LEU A 108 -6.75 -18.86 -43.93
C LEU A 108 -7.83 -17.85 -43.61
N ILE A 109 -8.89 -17.81 -44.42
CA ILE A 109 -9.99 -16.89 -44.20
C ILE A 109 -11.21 -17.72 -43.89
N HIS A 110 -11.81 -17.46 -42.73
CA HIS A 110 -13.02 -18.13 -42.31
C HIS A 110 -13.98 -17.10 -41.76
N TYR A 111 -15.25 -17.28 -42.07
CA TYR A 111 -16.35 -16.46 -41.60
C TYR A 111 -17.54 -17.37 -41.34
N ALA A 112 -17.98 -17.46 -40.10
CA ALA A 112 -19.18 -18.16 -39.70
C ALA A 112 -20.17 -17.18 -39.08
N LYS A 113 -21.44 -17.36 -39.42
CA LYS A 113 -22.55 -16.58 -38.91
C LYS A 113 -23.74 -17.49 -38.62
N SER A 114 -24.14 -17.56 -37.37
CA SER A 114 -25.37 -18.21 -36.92
C SER A 114 -26.25 -17.20 -36.18
N LYS A 115 -27.40 -17.66 -35.67
CA LYS A 115 -28.26 -16.86 -34.78
C LYS A 115 -27.59 -16.53 -33.43
N GLU A 116 -26.67 -17.37 -32.96
CA GLU A 116 -26.07 -17.27 -31.62
C GLU A 116 -24.60 -16.88 -31.63
N GLU A 117 -23.93 -17.01 -32.78
CA GLU A 117 -22.49 -16.81 -32.91
C GLU A 117 -22.11 -16.18 -34.24
N ILE A 118 -21.20 -15.21 -34.18
CA ILE A 118 -20.44 -14.72 -35.32
C ILE A 118 -18.97 -15.00 -35.04
N SER A 119 -18.28 -15.59 -35.99
CA SER A 119 -16.83 -15.73 -35.89
C SER A 119 -16.18 -15.44 -37.24
N TYR A 120 -15.05 -14.74 -37.19
CA TYR A 120 -14.24 -14.54 -38.36
C TYR A 120 -12.77 -14.64 -38.00
N ARG A 121 -12.02 -15.13 -38.96
CA ARG A 121 -10.61 -15.44 -38.80
C ARG A 121 -9.89 -15.09 -40.08
N PHE A 122 -8.88 -14.25 -39.94
CA PHE A 122 -7.82 -14.08 -40.90
C PHE A 122 -6.57 -14.71 -40.30
N PHE A 123 -6.44 -16.01 -40.49
CA PHE A 123 -5.38 -16.79 -39.90
C PHE A 123 -4.04 -16.44 -40.55
N PRO A 124 -2.99 -16.17 -39.76
CA PRO A 124 -2.93 -16.19 -38.29
C PRO A 124 -3.07 -14.82 -37.60
N ILE A 125 -3.31 -13.74 -38.35
CA ILE A 125 -3.19 -12.34 -37.89
C ILE A 125 -4.33 -11.90 -36.97
N PHE A 126 -5.51 -12.48 -37.15
CA PHE A 126 -6.71 -11.97 -36.52
C PHE A 126 -7.75 -13.08 -36.34
N THR A 127 -8.33 -13.14 -35.15
CA THR A 127 -9.53 -13.91 -34.88
C THR A 127 -10.51 -13.08 -34.07
N HIS A 128 -11.78 -13.28 -34.37
CA HIS A 128 -12.85 -12.66 -33.64
C HIS A 128 -13.96 -13.66 -33.48
N ARG A 129 -14.51 -13.70 -32.29
CA ARG A 129 -15.64 -14.53 -31.92
C ARG A 129 -16.55 -13.73 -31.03
N GLU A 130 -17.83 -13.80 -31.35
CA GLU A 130 -18.88 -13.09 -30.66
C GLU A 130 -20.05 -14.04 -30.47
N THR A 131 -20.42 -14.26 -29.21
CA THR A 131 -21.59 -15.01 -28.77
C THR A 131 -22.40 -14.14 -27.82
N ALA A 132 -23.61 -14.60 -27.46
CA ALA A 132 -24.51 -13.85 -26.59
C ALA A 132 -23.89 -13.42 -25.24
N GLU A 133 -22.96 -14.21 -24.70
CA GLU A 133 -22.33 -13.98 -23.39
C GLU A 133 -20.86 -13.58 -23.49
N ARG A 134 -20.24 -13.72 -24.67
CA ARG A 134 -18.79 -13.64 -24.80
C ARG A 134 -18.35 -12.99 -26.09
N LEU A 135 -17.40 -12.06 -25.98
CA LEU A 135 -16.73 -11.43 -27.09
C LEU A 135 -15.23 -11.57 -26.92
N GLU A 136 -14.58 -12.00 -27.98
CA GLU A 136 -13.17 -12.30 -27.98
C GLU A 136 -12.57 -11.86 -29.30
N THR A 137 -11.66 -10.91 -29.24
CA THR A 137 -10.89 -10.44 -30.39
C THR A 137 -9.43 -10.62 -30.10
N LYS A 138 -8.74 -11.28 -31.02
CA LYS A 138 -7.31 -11.54 -30.93
C LYS A 138 -6.68 -11.08 -32.22
N SER A 139 -5.65 -10.26 -32.09
CA SER A 139 -4.77 -9.86 -33.17
C SER A 139 -3.36 -9.68 -32.63
N ILE A 140 -2.40 -9.61 -33.54
CA ILE A 140 -0.96 -9.60 -33.23
C ILE A 140 -0.56 -8.45 -32.28
N PHE A 141 -1.27 -7.32 -32.30
CA PHE A 141 -1.05 -6.17 -31.42
C PHE A 141 -2.32 -5.75 -30.69
N TYR A 142 -3.21 -6.71 -30.44
CA TYR A 142 -4.51 -6.38 -29.90
C TYR A 142 -5.17 -7.61 -29.32
N TYR A 143 -5.49 -7.56 -28.04
CA TYR A 143 -6.27 -8.59 -27.41
C TYR A 143 -7.39 -7.95 -26.62
N ARG A 144 -8.58 -8.52 -26.78
CA ARG A 144 -9.78 -8.03 -26.14
C ARG A 144 -10.66 -9.20 -25.81
N TYR A 145 -11.10 -9.20 -24.57
CA TYR A 145 -11.91 -10.23 -24.01
C TYR A 145 -13.01 -9.60 -23.19
N LYS A 146 -14.21 -10.11 -23.35
CA LYS A 146 -15.37 -9.70 -22.60
C LYS A 146 -16.24 -10.90 -22.39
N GLU A 147 -16.70 -11.07 -21.17
CA GLU A 147 -17.59 -12.15 -20.82
C GLU A 147 -18.58 -11.66 -19.76
N LYS A 148 -19.84 -11.99 -19.99
CA LYS A 148 -20.96 -11.49 -19.21
C LYS A 148 -21.98 -12.59 -19.00
N THR A 149 -22.22 -12.87 -17.73
CA THR A 149 -23.22 -13.82 -17.24
C THR A 149 -24.14 -13.11 -16.23
N VAL A 150 -25.20 -13.78 -15.76
CA VAL A 150 -26.26 -13.21 -14.90
C VAL A 150 -25.73 -12.63 -13.57
N SER A 151 -24.53 -13.03 -13.13
CA SER A 151 -23.97 -12.63 -11.82
C SER A 151 -22.51 -12.25 -11.88
N TYR A 152 -21.95 -12.03 -13.08
CA TYR A 152 -20.54 -11.77 -13.27
C TYR A 152 -20.30 -11.14 -14.63
N GLU A 153 -19.47 -10.11 -14.64
CA GLU A 153 -19.05 -9.43 -15.86
C GLU A 153 -17.57 -9.16 -15.75
N THR A 154 -16.82 -9.70 -16.68
CA THR A 154 -15.38 -9.53 -16.80
C THR A 154 -15.03 -8.97 -18.16
N PHE A 155 -13.99 -8.18 -18.13
CA PHE A 155 -13.48 -7.50 -19.27
C PHE A 155 -11.99 -7.47 -19.11
N SER A 156 -11.28 -7.81 -20.18
CA SER A 156 -9.83 -7.76 -20.23
C SER A 156 -9.42 -7.23 -21.58
N PHE A 157 -8.37 -6.44 -21.56
CA PHE A 157 -7.83 -5.79 -22.73
C PHE A 157 -6.32 -5.91 -22.67
N HIS A 158 -5.69 -5.95 -23.83
CA HIS A 158 -4.25 -5.97 -23.95
C HIS A 158 -3.81 -5.49 -25.34
N GLY A 159 -2.59 -4.96 -25.38
CA GLY A 159 -2.32 -3.72 -26.09
C GLY A 159 -1.55 -3.79 -27.40
N ILE A 160 -1.04 -2.60 -27.73
CA ILE A 160 -0.51 -2.14 -29.01
C ILE A 160 1.01 -2.10 -28.91
N LEU A 161 1.69 -2.61 -29.95
CA LEU A 161 3.16 -2.53 -30.05
C LEU A 161 3.81 -3.01 -28.75
N PHE A 162 3.40 -4.19 -28.30
CA PHE A 162 4.06 -4.92 -27.24
C PHE A 162 5.59 -4.89 -27.48
N PRO A 163 6.41 -4.50 -26.49
CA PRO A 163 6.11 -4.46 -25.06
C PRO A 163 5.74 -3.08 -24.51
N PHE A 164 5.68 -2.06 -25.36
CA PHE A 164 5.69 -0.68 -24.89
C PHE A 164 4.47 -0.37 -24.07
N TYR A 165 3.27 -0.70 -24.55
CA TYR A 165 2.04 -0.32 -23.91
C TYR A 165 1.16 -1.53 -23.62
N GLN A 166 0.80 -1.70 -22.35
CA GLN A 166 -0.12 -2.74 -21.92
C GLN A 166 -1.07 -2.17 -20.89
N ALA A 167 -2.32 -2.59 -20.95
CA ALA A 167 -3.30 -2.17 -19.97
C ALA A 167 -4.32 -3.29 -19.81
N SER A 168 -4.49 -3.76 -18.58
CA SER A 168 -5.51 -4.73 -18.23
C SER A 168 -6.46 -4.11 -17.22
N GLU A 169 -7.67 -4.58 -17.26
CA GLU A 169 -8.70 -4.29 -16.29
C GLU A 169 -9.39 -5.61 -15.97
N GLU A 170 -9.95 -5.70 -14.79
CA GLU A 170 -10.74 -6.80 -14.31
C GLU A 170 -11.85 -6.22 -13.44
N ILE A 171 -13.05 -6.67 -13.70
CA ILE A 171 -14.23 -6.24 -12.96
C ILE A 171 -14.92 -7.51 -12.50
N PHE A 172 -15.39 -7.48 -11.27
CA PHE A 172 -16.18 -8.52 -10.67
C PHE A 172 -17.36 -7.85 -9.99
N THR A 173 -18.54 -8.38 -10.22
CA THR A 173 -19.77 -7.86 -9.65
C THR A 173 -20.61 -9.04 -9.24
N LYS A 174 -21.02 -9.13 -7.97
CA LYS A 174 -21.87 -10.20 -7.46
C LYS A 174 -22.83 -9.62 -6.42
N LYS A 175 -24.12 -9.65 -6.74
CA LYS A 175 -25.17 -9.00 -5.93
C LYS A 175 -24.76 -7.55 -5.64
N ASP A 176 -24.52 -7.22 -4.38
CA ASP A 176 -24.12 -5.89 -3.91
C ASP A 176 -22.60 -5.68 -3.86
N PHE A 177 -21.79 -6.71 -4.06
CA PHE A 177 -20.33 -6.55 -4.02
C PHE A 177 -19.78 -6.32 -5.42
N ARG A 178 -19.01 -5.25 -5.60
CA ARG A 178 -18.27 -4.99 -6.83
C ARG A 178 -16.81 -4.76 -6.52
N SER A 179 -15.91 -5.39 -7.26
CA SER A 179 -14.49 -5.13 -7.20
C SER A 179 -13.94 -4.88 -8.59
N GLY A 180 -13.16 -3.83 -8.73
CA GLY A 180 -12.46 -3.48 -9.97
C GLY A 180 -10.97 -3.45 -9.69
N SER A 181 -10.16 -3.99 -10.60
CA SER A 181 -8.72 -3.83 -10.52
C SER A 181 -8.15 -3.72 -11.92
N GLY A 182 -6.98 -3.16 -12.04
CA GLY A 182 -6.35 -3.05 -13.34
C GLY A 182 -4.97 -2.45 -13.26
N TYR A 183 -4.27 -2.49 -14.37
CA TYR A 183 -2.95 -1.91 -14.51
C TYR A 183 -2.78 -1.30 -15.89
N ASN A 184 -1.84 -0.37 -15.98
CA ASN A 184 -1.41 0.21 -17.24
C ASN A 184 0.08 0.49 -17.16
N THR A 185 0.80 0.19 -18.23
CA THR A 185 2.24 0.37 -18.31
C THR A 185 2.60 0.97 -19.66
N LEU A 186 3.57 1.88 -19.63
CA LEU A 186 4.30 2.36 -20.78
C LEU A 186 5.79 2.21 -20.49
N ILE A 187 6.42 1.15 -20.97
CA ILE A 187 7.82 0.85 -20.64
C ILE A 187 8.76 1.80 -21.43
N PRO A 188 9.82 2.35 -20.79
CA PRO A 188 10.20 2.25 -19.36
C PRO A 188 9.61 3.36 -18.47
N PHE A 189 8.74 4.20 -19.00
CA PHE A 189 8.32 5.45 -18.39
C PHE A 189 7.49 5.30 -17.12
N TYR A 190 6.50 4.40 -17.13
CA TYR A 190 5.66 4.20 -15.96
C TYR A 190 4.96 2.84 -15.92
N PHE A 191 4.61 2.43 -14.70
CA PHE A 191 3.68 1.37 -14.37
C PHE A 191 2.69 1.91 -13.35
N ARG A 192 1.38 1.72 -13.58
CA ARG A 192 0.34 2.06 -12.62
C ARG A 192 -0.56 0.86 -12.39
N ASN A 193 -0.99 0.67 -11.15
CA ASN A 193 -2.03 -0.29 -10.83
C ASN A 193 -3.07 0.33 -9.90
N TYR A 194 -4.24 -0.28 -9.89
CA TYR A 194 -5.32 0.11 -9.02
C TYR A 194 -6.13 -1.10 -8.57
N SER A 195 -6.73 -0.95 -7.40
CA SER A 195 -7.71 -1.88 -6.86
C SER A 195 -8.81 -1.09 -6.17
N ASP A 196 -10.04 -1.46 -6.43
CA ASP A 196 -11.24 -0.87 -5.88
C ASP A 196 -12.15 -1.98 -5.37
N ARG A 197 -12.73 -1.77 -4.19
CA ARG A 197 -13.83 -2.61 -3.71
C ARG A 197 -14.98 -1.72 -3.29
N PHE A 198 -16.16 -2.18 -3.62
CA PHE A 198 -17.43 -1.55 -3.37
C PHE A 198 -18.33 -2.57 -2.67
N GLU A 199 -19.01 -2.12 -1.63
CA GLU A 199 -20.11 -2.83 -1.00
C GLU A 199 -21.36 -1.99 -1.19
N SER A 200 -22.34 -2.58 -1.86
CA SER A 200 -23.44 -1.87 -2.52
C SER A 200 -22.91 -0.73 -3.40
N GLU A 201 -23.05 0.53 -2.94
CA GLU A 201 -22.60 1.74 -3.65
C GLU A 201 -21.42 2.43 -2.98
N LYS A 202 -21.01 1.96 -1.80
CA LYS A 202 -19.93 2.60 -1.05
C LYS A 202 -18.61 1.95 -1.45
N GLN A 203 -17.69 2.77 -1.95
CA GLN A 203 -16.32 2.35 -2.17
C GLN A 203 -15.64 2.12 -0.82
N ILE A 204 -15.66 0.87 -0.36
CA ILE A 204 -15.05 0.50 0.91
C ILE A 204 -13.52 0.54 0.84
N PHE A 205 -12.95 0.44 -0.36
CA PHE A 205 -11.51 0.31 -0.54
C PHE A 205 -11.05 0.95 -1.85
N GLN A 206 -9.93 1.65 -1.78
CA GLN A 206 -9.23 2.22 -2.92
C GLN A 206 -7.73 2.02 -2.74
N GLU A 207 -7.07 1.54 -3.78
CA GLU A 207 -5.61 1.48 -3.86
C GLU A 207 -5.17 1.99 -5.23
N ARG A 208 -4.17 2.87 -5.24
CA ARG A 208 -3.58 3.45 -6.45
C ARG A 208 -2.08 3.46 -6.27
N ASN A 209 -1.34 2.80 -7.14
CA ASN A 209 0.11 2.94 -7.17
C ASN A 209 0.57 3.36 -8.55
N LEU A 210 1.57 4.25 -8.58
CA LEU A 210 2.19 4.76 -9.79
C LEU A 210 3.71 4.75 -9.59
N TYR A 211 4.38 3.99 -10.42
CA TYR A 211 5.83 3.83 -10.44
C TYR A 211 6.30 4.45 -11.74
N SER A 212 7.16 5.45 -11.66
CA SER A 212 7.82 6.06 -12.79
C SER A 212 9.32 6.07 -12.55
N ILE A 213 10.10 6.31 -13.60
CA ILE A 213 11.54 6.52 -13.51
C ILE A 213 11.88 7.64 -12.51
N LEU A 214 11.03 8.66 -12.41
CA LEU A 214 11.30 9.85 -11.60
C LEU A 214 10.67 9.83 -10.22
N PHE A 215 9.65 9.02 -10.00
CA PHE A 215 8.95 9.01 -8.73
C PHE A 215 8.13 7.74 -8.51
N LEU A 216 7.89 7.44 -7.25
CA LEU A 216 6.99 6.42 -6.76
C LEU A 216 5.86 7.10 -6.00
N TYR A 217 4.63 6.71 -6.27
CA TYR A 217 3.44 7.16 -5.57
C TYR A 217 2.61 5.95 -5.19
N SER A 218 2.15 5.93 -3.93
CA SER A 218 1.23 4.92 -3.43
C SER A 218 0.16 5.60 -2.61
N TYR A 219 -1.08 5.19 -2.82
CA TYR A 219 -2.24 5.67 -2.10
C TYR A 219 -3.14 4.50 -1.78
N LYS A 220 -3.62 4.44 -0.55
CA LYS A 220 -4.49 3.40 -0.05
C LYS A 220 -5.51 4.00 0.92
N GLU A 221 -6.78 3.77 0.65
CA GLU A 221 -7.88 4.15 1.51
C GLU A 221 -8.75 2.92 1.79
N ASP A 222 -9.04 2.72 3.07
CA ASP A 222 -9.96 1.68 3.53
C ASP A 222 -10.98 2.33 4.47
N LEU A 223 -12.22 2.44 4.03
CA LEU A 223 -13.29 3.05 4.81
C LEU A 223 -13.79 2.16 5.95
N LEU A 224 -13.61 0.83 5.86
CA LEU A 224 -14.02 -0.08 6.93
C LEU A 224 -13.13 0.09 8.16
N PHE A 225 -11.83 0.31 7.93
CA PHE A 225 -10.86 0.60 8.99
C PHE A 225 -10.58 2.10 9.18
N LYS A 226 -11.31 2.98 8.45
CA LYS A 226 -11.06 4.43 8.29
C LYS A 226 -9.57 4.76 8.29
N ARG A 227 -8.85 4.08 7.41
CA ARG A 227 -7.40 4.17 7.28
C ARG A 227 -7.08 4.78 5.92
N ARG A 228 -6.25 5.82 5.94
CA ARG A 228 -5.76 6.46 4.72
C ARG A 228 -4.25 6.51 4.78
N GLU A 229 -3.61 6.06 3.72
CA GLU A 229 -2.16 6.06 3.59
C GLU A 229 -1.81 6.63 2.23
N SER A 230 -0.84 7.53 2.21
CA SER A 230 -0.29 8.03 0.96
C SER A 230 1.20 8.25 1.11
N SER A 231 1.96 7.91 0.09
CA SER A 231 3.39 8.12 0.07
C SER A 231 3.82 8.55 -1.32
N PHE A 232 4.81 9.41 -1.35
CA PHE A 232 5.46 9.87 -2.57
C PHE A 232 6.96 9.88 -2.34
N LEU A 233 7.71 9.34 -3.28
CA LEU A 233 9.16 9.34 -3.26
C LEU A 233 9.67 9.76 -4.62
N SER A 234 10.55 10.74 -4.64
CA SER A 234 11.31 11.18 -5.82
C SER A 234 12.75 11.47 -5.39
N PRO A 235 13.68 11.66 -6.33
CA PRO A 235 15.05 12.07 -6.01
C PRO A 235 15.17 13.33 -5.15
N PHE A 236 14.16 14.21 -5.16
CA PHE A 236 14.19 15.52 -4.51
C PHE A 236 13.19 15.67 -3.36
N TYR A 237 12.22 14.77 -3.24
CA TYR A 237 11.12 14.94 -2.30
C TYR A 237 10.58 13.60 -1.84
N TYR A 238 10.39 13.48 -0.53
CA TYR A 238 9.71 12.37 0.11
C TYR A 238 8.55 12.90 0.95
N PHE A 239 7.41 12.23 0.82
CA PHE A 239 6.19 12.49 1.58
C PHE A 239 5.59 11.17 2.06
N SER A 240 5.11 11.17 3.29
CA SER A 240 4.39 10.06 3.88
C SER A 240 3.30 10.57 4.79
N TYR A 241 2.10 10.09 4.54
CA TYR A 241 0.92 10.42 5.30
C TYR A 241 0.18 9.15 5.68
N LYS A 242 -0.25 9.07 6.92
CA LYS A 242 -1.00 7.96 7.47
C LYS A 242 -2.02 8.48 8.47
N GLU A 243 -3.28 8.15 8.25
CA GLU A 243 -4.40 8.43 9.13
C GLU A 243 -5.07 7.12 9.49
N SER A 244 -5.45 6.98 10.76
CA SER A 244 -6.21 5.82 11.24
C SER A 244 -7.29 6.21 12.25
N ASP A 245 -8.29 5.34 12.39
CA ASP A 245 -9.54 5.52 13.14
C ASP A 245 -9.39 6.01 14.60
N VAL A 246 -8.23 5.80 15.22
CA VAL A 246 -7.90 6.25 16.60
C VAL A 246 -7.50 7.74 16.64
N SER A 247 -7.99 8.55 15.70
CA SER A 247 -7.63 9.97 15.54
C SER A 247 -6.11 10.23 15.49
N SER A 248 -5.37 9.23 15.01
CA SER A 248 -3.93 9.32 14.83
C SER A 248 -3.61 9.74 13.40
N ILE A 249 -2.77 10.76 13.28
CA ILE A 249 -2.35 11.33 12.01
C ILE A 249 -0.84 11.44 12.05
N PHE A 250 -0.17 10.77 11.14
CA PHE A 250 1.24 10.93 10.88
C PHE A 250 1.40 11.57 9.50
N ASP A 251 2.15 12.66 9.44
CA ASP A 251 2.51 13.38 8.22
C ASP A 251 3.99 13.72 8.29
N LEU A 252 4.74 13.38 7.26
CA LEU A 252 6.16 13.65 7.14
C LEU A 252 6.48 14.07 5.72
N ASN A 253 7.20 15.18 5.61
CA ASN A 253 7.65 15.77 4.36
C ASN A 253 9.14 16.07 4.47
N LEU A 254 9.89 15.78 3.41
CA LEU A 254 11.34 15.80 3.39
C LEU A 254 11.83 16.21 2.00
N ILE A 255 12.70 17.23 1.93
CA ILE A 255 13.43 17.57 0.71
C ILE A 255 14.78 16.84 0.71
N LEU A 256 15.07 16.11 -0.37
CA LEU A 256 16.26 15.27 -0.60
C LEU A 256 17.25 15.96 -1.56
N PRO A 257 18.54 15.56 -1.67
CA PRO A 257 19.21 14.41 -1.04
C PRO A 257 19.81 14.67 0.35
N ILE A 258 20.09 15.93 0.68
CA ILE A 258 20.48 16.36 2.02
C ILE A 258 19.23 16.97 2.63
N PRO A 259 18.79 16.56 3.83
CA PRO A 259 17.54 17.02 4.44
C PRO A 259 17.64 18.50 4.84
N PHE A 260 17.53 19.39 3.86
CA PHE A 260 17.57 20.84 4.07
C PHE A 260 16.29 21.32 4.74
N ILE A 261 15.17 20.66 4.45
CA ILE A 261 13.85 21.00 4.94
C ILE A 261 13.11 19.71 5.28
N VAL A 262 12.70 19.57 6.55
CA VAL A 262 11.88 18.48 7.05
C VAL A 262 10.72 19.09 7.83
N TRP A 263 9.51 18.61 7.63
CA TRP A 263 8.40 18.98 8.49
C TRP A 263 7.43 17.84 8.62
N GLY A 264 6.73 17.82 9.74
CA GLY A 264 5.75 16.79 9.97
C GLY A 264 4.86 17.06 11.16
N ARG A 265 3.89 16.16 11.30
CA ARG A 265 2.91 16.12 12.36
C ARG A 265 2.74 14.68 12.82
N ASP A 266 2.75 14.47 14.11
CA ASP A 266 2.41 13.20 14.75
C ASP A 266 1.33 13.49 15.79
N LYS A 267 0.10 13.17 15.44
CA LYS A 267 -1.07 13.27 16.31
C LYS A 267 -1.44 11.85 16.74
N LYS A 268 -1.66 11.63 18.03
CA LYS A 268 -2.09 10.34 18.60
C LYS A 268 -3.34 10.52 19.44
N GLY A 269 -4.47 10.84 18.79
CA GLY A 269 -5.74 11.09 19.47
C GLY A 269 -5.66 12.04 20.66
N GLU A 270 -6.12 11.60 21.84
CA GLU A 270 -6.05 12.37 23.09
C GLU A 270 -4.64 12.42 23.71
N ASP A 271 -3.70 11.61 23.23
CA ASP A 271 -2.31 11.57 23.70
C ASP A 271 -1.46 12.74 23.16
N GLY A 272 -2.01 13.56 22.25
CA GLY A 272 -1.46 14.85 21.85
C GLY A 272 -1.16 15.02 20.35
N ASP A 273 -0.94 16.26 19.94
CA ASP A 273 -0.62 16.74 18.59
C ASP A 273 0.79 17.34 18.59
N ARG A 274 1.76 16.60 18.05
CA ARG A 274 3.13 17.06 17.85
C ARG A 274 3.30 17.57 16.43
N ARG A 275 3.89 18.75 16.27
CA ARG A 275 4.36 19.29 14.99
C ARG A 275 5.83 19.60 15.10
N PHE A 276 6.58 19.37 14.03
CA PHE A 276 8.00 19.67 13.99
C PHE A 276 8.41 20.19 12.62
N ARG A 277 9.42 21.04 12.59
CA ARG A 277 10.04 21.56 11.37
C ARG A 277 11.54 21.68 11.58
N PHE A 278 12.31 21.33 10.58
CA PHE A 278 13.75 21.51 10.50
C PHE A 278 14.06 22.21 9.18
N ILE A 279 14.67 23.39 9.25
CA ILE A 279 15.05 24.17 8.06
C ILE A 279 16.51 24.59 8.26
N LEU A 280 17.41 24.07 7.44
CA LEU A 280 18.82 24.48 7.39
C LEU A 280 19.50 24.56 8.77
N GLY A 281 19.32 23.53 9.61
CA GLY A 281 19.89 23.49 10.96
C GLY A 281 18.99 24.05 12.06
N TYR A 282 17.92 24.78 11.72
CA TYR A 282 16.97 25.31 12.69
C TYR A 282 15.80 24.34 12.89
N TYR A 283 15.74 23.71 14.07
CA TYR A 283 14.65 22.84 14.50
C TYR A 283 13.63 23.61 15.33
N THR A 284 12.35 23.36 15.10
CA THR A 284 11.24 23.78 15.95
C THR A 284 10.31 22.60 16.19
N SER A 285 9.75 22.50 17.38
CA SER A 285 8.64 21.60 17.63
C SER A 285 7.63 22.19 18.60
N SER A 286 6.38 21.82 18.40
CA SER A 286 5.27 22.15 19.29
C SER A 286 4.49 20.88 19.58
N PHE A 287 4.09 20.69 20.81
CA PHE A 287 3.25 19.59 21.27
C PHE A 287 2.09 20.18 22.05
N PHE A 288 0.89 19.72 21.74
CA PHE A 288 -0.33 20.14 22.40
C PHE A 288 -1.14 18.91 22.81
N GLN A 289 -1.48 18.82 24.09
CA GLN A 289 -2.36 17.77 24.60
C GLN A 289 -3.46 18.42 25.43
N ARG A 290 -4.69 17.96 25.24
CA ARG A 290 -5.86 18.41 26.00
C ARG A 290 -6.53 17.20 26.60
N SER A 291 -6.60 17.16 27.93
CA SER A 291 -7.41 16.21 28.67
C SER A 291 -8.63 16.92 29.26
N VAL A 292 -9.53 16.18 29.91
CA VAL A 292 -10.75 16.72 30.53
C VAL A 292 -10.45 17.82 31.55
N ASN A 293 -9.33 17.70 32.28
CA ASN A 293 -8.99 18.57 33.41
C ASN A 293 -7.69 19.37 33.22
N ALA A 294 -6.93 19.13 32.15
CA ALA A 294 -5.63 19.77 31.96
C ALA A 294 -5.36 20.10 30.50
N THR A 295 -4.64 21.20 30.28
CA THR A 295 -4.01 21.49 28.99
C THR A 295 -2.51 21.53 29.15
N LEU A 296 -1.83 20.87 28.21
CA LEU A 296 -0.39 20.73 28.19
C LEU A 296 0.14 21.27 26.87
N ARG A 297 1.00 22.27 26.94
CA ARG A 297 1.66 22.87 25.78
C ARG A 297 3.16 22.82 25.96
N LYS A 298 3.85 22.13 25.06
CA LYS A 298 5.31 22.19 24.97
C LYS A 298 5.72 22.80 23.63
N SER A 299 6.66 23.73 23.65
CA SER A 299 7.32 24.25 22.46
C SER A 299 8.82 24.18 22.66
N SER A 300 9.56 23.89 21.60
CA SER A 300 11.02 23.89 21.63
C SER A 300 11.57 24.38 20.31
N TRP A 301 12.76 24.96 20.36
CA TRP A 301 13.53 25.32 19.20
C TRP A 301 15.02 25.07 19.48
N ASN A 302 15.78 24.76 18.44
CA ASN A 302 17.23 24.74 18.53
C ASN A 302 17.87 25.01 17.17
N PHE A 303 19.12 25.46 17.19
CA PHE A 303 19.97 25.55 16.03
C PHE A 303 21.12 24.55 16.18
N LEU A 304 21.11 23.51 15.33
CA LEU A 304 22.11 22.44 15.29
C LEU A 304 22.44 21.83 16.67
N LEU A 305 21.46 21.83 17.59
CA LEU A 305 21.63 21.40 18.99
C LEU A 305 22.67 22.21 19.81
N PHE A 306 23.23 23.29 19.28
CA PHE A 306 24.19 24.14 20.00
C PHE A 306 23.51 25.19 20.86
N THR A 307 22.42 25.78 20.37
CA THR A 307 21.64 26.76 21.12
C THR A 307 20.17 26.45 20.96
N GLY A 308 19.40 26.61 22.02
CA GLY A 308 17.98 26.33 21.95
C GLY A 308 17.24 26.73 23.20
N GLY A 309 15.92 26.60 23.11
CA GLY A 309 15.04 26.84 24.24
C GLY A 309 13.82 25.94 24.21
N GLU A 310 13.24 25.72 25.37
CA GLU A 310 11.98 25.02 25.54
C GLU A 310 11.05 25.86 26.42
N LYS A 311 9.76 25.89 26.07
CA LYS A 311 8.71 26.43 26.92
C LYS A 311 7.65 25.36 27.14
N TYR A 312 7.31 25.13 28.39
CA TYR A 312 6.32 24.17 28.86
C TYR A 312 5.25 24.93 29.65
N ILE A 313 3.98 24.72 29.35
CA ILE A 313 2.84 25.30 30.06
C ILE A 313 1.93 24.14 30.46
N ASP A 314 1.62 24.08 31.74
CA ASP A 314 0.78 23.06 32.35
C ASP A 314 -0.29 23.67 33.23
N ASP A 315 -1.54 23.41 32.85
CA ASP A 315 -2.74 23.91 33.55
C ASP A 315 -3.34 22.86 34.50
N SER A 316 -2.72 21.69 34.66
CA SER A 316 -3.31 20.54 35.37
C SER A 316 -3.57 20.74 36.87
N TYR A 317 -2.92 21.73 37.51
CA TYR A 317 -2.87 21.82 38.97
C TYR A 317 -3.48 23.07 39.60
N SER A 318 -4.06 24.03 38.86
CA SER A 318 -4.22 25.37 39.45
C SER A 318 -5.66 25.81 39.77
N SER A 319 -5.88 26.10 41.05
CA SER A 319 -6.78 27.16 41.55
C SER A 319 -6.13 28.56 41.51
N LEU A 320 -4.85 28.63 41.11
CA LEU A 320 -3.93 29.79 41.24
C LEU A 320 -3.30 30.29 39.93
N GLY A 321 -3.55 29.65 38.78
CA GLY A 321 -3.00 30.02 37.46
C GLY A 321 -2.00 29.01 36.88
N ALA A 322 -1.83 29.04 35.54
CA ALA A 322 -0.96 28.15 34.78
C ALA A 322 0.50 28.16 35.26
N GLN A 323 1.15 26.98 35.32
CA GLN A 323 2.59 26.88 35.56
C GLN A 323 3.33 26.93 34.21
N GLU A 324 4.23 27.89 34.04
CA GLU A 324 5.09 27.99 32.87
C GLU A 324 6.55 27.71 33.24
N THR A 325 7.17 26.74 32.58
CA THR A 325 8.60 26.45 32.68
C THR A 325 9.30 26.84 31.38
N THR A 326 10.30 27.69 31.47
CA THR A 326 11.16 28.09 30.35
C THR A 326 12.58 27.57 30.57
N ARG A 327 13.18 27.02 29.53
CA ARG A 327 14.56 26.52 29.53
C ARG A 327 15.30 27.12 28.36
N PHE A 328 16.56 27.47 28.57
CA PHE A 328 17.45 27.93 27.52
C PHE A 328 18.81 27.26 27.68
N TYR A 329 19.47 26.94 26.58
CA TYR A 329 20.83 26.43 26.61
C TYR A 329 21.68 26.98 25.48
N LEU A 330 22.97 27.07 25.76
CA LEU A 330 24.05 27.25 24.81
C LEU A 330 25.06 26.13 25.09
N PHE A 331 24.90 24.98 24.45
CA PHE A 331 25.67 23.78 24.71
C PHE A 331 27.13 23.93 24.22
N PRO A 332 28.13 23.47 24.99
CA PRO A 332 28.05 22.91 26.34
C PRO A 332 28.22 23.98 27.46
N PHE A 333 28.17 25.27 27.13
CA PHE A 333 28.62 26.35 28.01
C PHE A 333 27.59 26.82 29.04
N TYR A 334 26.30 26.78 28.74
CA TYR A 334 25.28 27.40 29.60
C TYR A 334 23.93 26.70 29.53
N PHE A 335 23.27 26.59 30.68
CA PHE A 335 21.92 26.07 30.83
C PHE A 335 21.15 26.94 31.84
N GLY A 336 19.98 27.42 31.46
CA GLY A 336 19.09 28.21 32.29
C GLY A 336 17.70 27.56 32.36
N GLU A 337 17.06 27.66 33.51
CA GLU A 337 15.68 27.22 33.73
C GLU A 337 14.95 28.22 34.63
N GLU A 338 13.73 28.58 34.27
CA GLU A 338 12.87 29.47 35.05
C GLU A 338 11.45 28.91 35.08
N ILE A 339 10.85 28.85 36.25
CA ILE A 339 9.47 28.42 36.48
C ILE A 339 8.68 29.60 37.05
N THR A 340 7.52 29.87 36.45
CA THR A 340 6.59 30.91 36.87
C THR A 340 5.19 30.33 37.07
N GLU A 341 4.48 30.79 38.09
CA GLU A 341 3.09 30.41 38.37
C GLU A 341 2.24 31.68 38.47
N GLY A 342 1.18 31.78 37.67
CA GLY A 342 0.30 32.96 37.66
C GLY A 342 1.03 34.28 37.31
N GLY A 343 2.17 34.20 36.61
CA GLY A 343 3.01 35.34 36.26
C GLY A 343 4.10 35.71 37.27
N ASN A 344 4.14 35.07 38.43
CA ASN A 344 5.20 35.26 39.43
C ASN A 344 6.25 34.16 39.31
N TRP A 345 7.53 34.50 39.40
CA TRP A 345 8.61 33.52 39.38
C TRP A 345 8.65 32.73 40.70
N THR A 346 8.79 31.40 40.60
CA THR A 346 8.85 30.49 41.75
C THR A 346 10.20 29.76 41.83
N TYR A 347 10.88 29.62 40.70
CA TYR A 347 12.20 29.00 40.63
C TYR A 347 13.03 29.55 39.46
N ARG A 348 14.32 29.74 39.70
CA ARG A 348 15.32 30.07 38.67
C ARG A 348 16.59 29.27 38.88
N SER A 349 17.21 28.85 37.80
CA SER A 349 18.48 28.13 37.82
C SER A 349 19.37 28.56 36.66
N HIS A 350 20.65 28.69 36.94
CA HIS A 350 21.69 29.01 35.99
C HIS A 350 22.87 28.08 36.19
N LYS A 351 23.38 27.48 35.12
CA LYS A 351 24.48 26.52 35.17
C LYS A 351 25.47 26.76 34.03
N ILE A 352 26.73 26.96 34.39
CA ILE A 352 27.89 26.90 33.50
C ILE A 352 28.64 25.64 33.94
N PRO A 353 28.64 24.55 33.15
CA PRO A 353 29.25 23.30 33.58
C PRO A 353 30.66 23.49 34.12
N ILE A 354 30.97 22.80 35.21
CA ILE A 354 32.22 22.89 35.98
C ILE A 354 32.40 24.22 36.73
N LEU A 355 32.09 25.37 36.12
CA LEU A 355 32.41 26.69 36.67
C LEU A 355 31.42 27.20 37.71
N TYR A 356 30.11 27.05 37.45
CA TYR A 356 29.08 27.72 38.24
C TYR A 356 27.73 27.01 38.16
N SER A 357 27.02 26.92 39.28
CA SER A 357 25.60 26.61 39.29
C SER A 357 24.89 27.37 40.40
N ASN A 358 23.70 27.89 40.10
CA ASN A 358 22.84 28.56 41.06
C ASN A 358 21.41 28.05 40.91
N GLN A 359 20.72 27.83 42.03
CA GLN A 359 19.29 27.56 42.12
C GLN A 359 18.69 28.52 43.14
N THR A 360 17.67 29.27 42.74
CA THR A 360 16.99 30.26 43.60
C THR A 360 15.48 30.09 43.55
N THR A 361 14.83 30.12 44.71
CA THR A 361 13.38 30.30 44.89
C THR A 361 13.13 31.63 45.60
N PRO A 362 11.89 32.12 45.73
CA PRO A 362 11.60 33.35 46.48
C PRO A 362 12.14 33.35 47.91
N SER A 363 12.24 32.18 48.55
CA SER A 363 12.71 32.04 49.93
C SER A 363 14.13 31.43 50.04
N SER A 364 14.64 30.70 49.04
CA SER A 364 15.88 29.93 49.15
C SER A 364 16.89 30.21 48.04
N TYR A 365 18.17 29.96 48.30
CA TYR A 365 19.24 30.01 47.29
C TYR A 365 20.31 28.95 47.54
N ASP A 366 20.86 28.37 46.46
CA ASP A 366 21.96 27.41 46.47
C ASP A 366 22.94 27.74 45.33
N ILE A 367 24.16 28.12 45.67
CA ILE A 367 25.22 28.51 44.74
C ILE A 367 26.38 27.54 44.89
N THR A 368 26.96 27.11 43.78
CA THR A 368 28.20 26.34 43.71
C THR A 368 29.12 26.93 42.66
N ILE A 369 30.40 27.06 42.99
CA ILE A 369 31.48 27.63 42.18
C ILE A 369 32.59 26.59 42.09
N LEU A 370 33.05 26.30 40.86
CA LEU A 370 34.12 25.35 40.56
C LEU A 370 33.93 23.95 41.15
N LEU A 371 32.69 23.54 41.48
CA LEU A 371 32.34 22.30 42.20
C LEU A 371 32.87 22.18 43.64
N PHE A 372 33.77 23.05 44.09
CA PHE A 372 34.40 22.96 45.41
C PHE A 372 33.92 24.02 46.39
N SER A 373 33.50 25.20 45.93
CA SER A 373 32.97 26.26 46.79
C SER A 373 31.46 26.35 46.65
N GLY A 374 30.72 26.58 47.72
CA GLY A 374 29.28 26.74 47.63
C GLY A 374 28.59 27.22 48.88
N PHE A 375 27.39 27.75 48.69
CA PHE A 375 26.56 28.30 49.74
C PHE A 375 25.10 27.91 49.50
N LYS A 376 24.40 27.41 50.52
CA LYS A 376 22.95 27.16 50.48
C LYS A 376 22.27 27.83 51.66
N SER A 377 21.12 28.45 51.45
CA SER A 377 20.23 28.88 52.53
C SER A 377 18.78 28.64 52.14
N ASP A 378 18.03 27.98 53.01
CA ASP A 378 16.60 27.76 52.92
C ASP A 378 15.98 28.03 54.30
N PRO A 379 15.31 29.19 54.48
CA PRO A 379 14.70 29.60 55.74
C PRO A 379 13.57 28.68 56.21
N GLU A 380 12.83 28.04 55.30
CA GLU A 380 11.67 27.20 55.65
C GLU A 380 12.10 25.86 56.25
N SER A 381 13.13 25.24 55.67
CA SER A 381 13.75 24.03 56.22
C SER A 381 14.83 24.34 57.27
N GLY A 382 15.18 25.61 57.45
CA GLY A 382 16.25 26.07 58.32
C GLY A 382 17.65 25.61 57.90
N ILE A 383 17.82 25.22 56.64
CA ILE A 383 19.08 24.74 56.10
C ILE A 383 19.99 25.93 55.80
N LYS A 384 21.22 25.91 56.31
CA LYS A 384 22.31 26.80 55.88
C LYS A 384 23.57 25.97 55.66
N ARG A 385 24.17 26.07 54.48
CA ARG A 385 25.42 25.36 54.14
C ARG A 385 26.44 26.33 53.59
N THR A 386 27.69 26.19 53.98
CA THR A 386 28.84 26.88 53.36
C THR A 386 29.96 25.87 53.20
N MET A 387 30.53 25.78 52.01
CA MET A 387 31.59 24.82 51.71
C MET A 387 32.69 25.43 50.84
N ILE A 388 33.92 24.98 51.06
CA ILE A 388 35.14 25.19 50.27
C ILE A 388 35.93 23.88 50.37
N LEU A 389 35.59 22.89 49.55
CA LEU A 389 36.14 21.55 49.64
C LEU A 389 37.59 21.47 49.10
N PRO A 390 38.44 20.60 49.68
CA PRO A 390 38.19 19.77 50.87
C PRO A 390 38.40 20.52 52.21
N PHE A 391 38.73 21.81 52.18
CA PHE A 391 39.23 22.56 53.34
C PHE A 391 38.19 22.89 54.41
N TRP A 392 36.95 23.15 54.00
CA TRP A 392 35.91 23.65 54.88
C TRP A 392 34.53 23.21 54.43
N TYR A 393 33.72 22.70 55.36
CA TYR A 393 32.31 22.43 55.15
C TYR A 393 31.55 22.71 56.45
N GLN A 394 30.47 23.47 56.37
CA GLN A 394 29.61 23.77 57.50
C GLN A 394 28.15 23.64 57.04
N SER A 395 27.33 22.93 57.80
CA SER A 395 25.88 22.87 57.57
C SER A 395 25.09 22.98 58.88
N GLU A 396 24.05 23.79 58.89
CA GLU A 396 23.02 23.88 59.91
C GLU A 396 21.71 23.39 59.30
N ASN A 397 21.02 22.45 59.92
CA ASN A 397 19.70 21.98 59.51
C ASN A 397 18.76 21.96 60.72
N ILE A 398 17.46 22.14 60.51
CA ILE A 398 16.45 21.91 61.57
C ILE A 398 15.90 20.50 61.44
N ASP A 399 16.17 19.66 62.44
CA ASP A 399 15.67 18.28 62.54
C ASP A 399 14.48 18.23 63.51
N LYS A 400 13.39 17.60 63.09
CA LYS A 400 12.23 17.32 63.96
C LYS A 400 12.41 15.95 64.62
N ILE A 401 12.69 15.95 65.92
CA ILE A 401 12.83 14.72 66.70
C ILE A 401 11.81 14.75 67.84
N SER A 402 10.90 13.78 67.85
CA SER A 402 9.89 13.61 68.90
C SER A 402 9.06 14.88 69.14
N GLY A 403 8.61 15.54 68.06
CA GLY A 403 7.75 16.73 68.12
C GLY A 403 8.43 18.03 68.53
N ASN A 404 9.75 18.03 68.79
CA ASN A 404 10.54 19.24 69.06
C ASN A 404 11.50 19.54 67.90
N ASP A 405 11.71 20.83 67.62
CA ASP A 405 12.67 21.29 66.61
C ASP A 405 14.08 21.42 67.21
N TYR A 406 15.07 20.81 66.56
CA TYR A 406 16.48 20.88 66.92
C TYR A 406 17.31 21.45 65.78
N LYS A 407 18.26 22.33 66.06
CA LYS A 407 19.30 22.76 65.13
C LYS A 407 20.49 21.80 65.19
N ASN A 408 20.75 21.12 64.08
CA ASN A 408 21.88 20.22 63.89
C ASN A 408 22.98 20.93 63.10
N PHE A 409 24.08 21.22 63.77
CA PHE A 409 25.28 21.82 63.18
C PHE A 409 26.30 20.74 62.87
N LYS A 410 26.78 20.69 61.64
CA LYS A 410 27.91 19.86 61.23
C LYS A 410 29.02 20.75 60.69
N THR A 411 30.25 20.50 61.12
CA THR A 411 31.45 21.17 60.62
C THR A 411 32.48 20.12 60.26
N PHE A 412 33.06 20.22 59.08
CA PHE A 412 34.12 19.36 58.59
C PHE A 412 35.27 20.22 58.06
N THR A 413 36.47 19.83 58.43
CA THR A 413 37.76 20.30 57.89
C THR A 413 38.65 19.06 57.73
N PRO A 414 39.76 19.13 56.97
CA PRO A 414 40.68 18.00 56.82
C PRO A 414 41.22 17.44 58.16
N VAL A 415 41.21 18.25 59.21
CA VAL A 415 41.79 17.90 60.53
C VAL A 415 40.72 17.46 61.53
N PHE A 416 39.46 17.86 61.36
CA PHE A 416 38.44 17.69 62.39
C PHE A 416 37.01 17.64 61.85
N PHE A 417 36.20 16.75 62.43
CA PHE A 417 34.76 16.63 62.20
C PHE A 417 33.99 16.88 63.51
N LYS A 418 33.00 17.77 63.48
CA LYS A 418 32.13 18.11 64.62
C LYS A 418 30.67 18.02 64.23
N GLN A 419 29.86 17.40 65.08
CA GLN A 419 28.40 17.46 65.00
C GLN A 419 27.83 17.93 66.34
N LYS A 420 26.89 18.86 66.32
CA LYS A 420 26.25 19.44 67.51
C LYS A 420 24.75 19.58 67.30
N LEU A 421 23.94 19.05 68.22
CA LEU A 421 22.49 19.15 68.20
C LEU A 421 22.04 20.13 69.30
N LEU A 422 21.24 21.14 68.96
CA LEU A 422 20.75 22.16 69.89
C LEU A 422 19.22 22.27 69.83
N LYS A 423 18.52 22.29 70.96
CA LYS A 423 17.06 22.47 70.98
C LYS A 423 16.71 23.93 70.70
N ILE A 424 15.76 24.21 69.80
CA ILE A 424 15.33 25.59 69.48
C ILE A 424 14.70 26.22 70.73
N GLY A 425 15.21 27.40 71.14
CA GLY A 425 14.75 28.14 72.33
C GLY A 425 15.72 28.15 73.52
N GLN A 426 16.84 27.44 73.47
CA GLN A 426 17.94 27.61 74.44
C GLN A 426 19.03 28.52 73.85
N THR A 427 19.17 29.74 74.37
CA THR A 427 20.34 30.59 74.12
C THR A 427 21.54 30.03 74.87
N GLU A 428 22.56 29.59 74.15
CA GLU A 428 23.86 29.30 74.77
C GLU A 428 24.53 30.62 75.18
N LYS A 429 24.85 30.73 76.48
CA LYS A 429 25.84 31.68 76.97
C LYS A 429 27.19 31.31 76.34
N ILE A 430 27.68 32.16 75.45
CA ILE A 430 29.08 32.15 75.03
C ILE A 430 29.92 32.49 76.27
N VAL A 431 30.55 31.49 76.87
CA VAL A 431 31.68 31.72 77.78
C VAL A 431 32.94 31.55 76.94
N PRO A 432 33.70 32.63 76.66
CA PRO A 432 35.00 32.48 76.04
C PRO A 432 35.92 31.79 77.05
N LYS A 433 36.39 30.59 76.72
CA LYS A 433 37.41 29.88 77.47
C LYS A 433 38.63 29.72 76.56
N PHE A 434 39.56 30.66 76.68
CA PHE A 434 40.96 30.44 77.06
C PHE A 434 41.91 31.48 76.46
N LEU A 435 42.65 32.13 77.35
CA LEU A 435 44.10 32.14 77.31
C LEU A 435 44.61 32.34 78.73
N GLY A 436 45.20 31.27 79.27
CA GLY A 436 45.81 31.21 80.59
C GLY A 436 46.83 30.06 80.63
N SER A 437 48.09 30.45 80.49
CA SER A 437 49.37 29.78 80.80
C SER A 437 49.78 28.47 80.09
N ILE A 438 50.89 28.61 79.34
CA ILE A 438 52.03 27.71 79.06
C ILE A 438 51.74 26.31 78.52
#